data_AF-A0A401VU20-F1
#
_entry.id   AF-A0A401VU20-F1
#
_cell.length_a   1.000
_cell.length_b   1.000
_cell.length_c   1.000
_cell.angle_alpha   90.00
_cell.angle_beta   90.00
_cell.angle_gamma   90.00
#
_symmetry.space_group_name_H-M   'P 1'
#
loop_
_entity.id
_entity.type
_entity.pdbx_description
1 polymer ?
#
loop_
_entity_poly.entity_id
_entity_poly.type
_entity_poly.pdbx_seq_one_letter_code
_entity_poly.pdbx_strand_id
1 'polypeptide(L)' 'MTVVEMDGVATAKDGIPYDPFYVWVCRFEGETIVEVNAYIGSAAVNDILERLSPE' A
#
# COMPACT_ATOMS: atom_id res chain seq x y z
N MET A 1 12.67 -7.09 -13.39
CA MET A 1 11.39 -7.05 -12.67
C MET A 1 11.67 -7.56 -11.27
N THR A 2 11.25 -6.82 -10.26
CA THR A 2 11.46 -7.15 -8.85
C THR A 2 10.11 -7.16 -8.17
N VAL A 3 9.85 -8.18 -7.35
CA VAL A 3 8.65 -8.27 -6.52
C VAL A 3 9.07 -8.03 -5.08
N VAL A 4 8.37 -7.13 -4.40
CA VAL A 4 8.62 -6.78 -3.01
C VAL A 4 7.34 -6.96 -2.22
N GLU A 5 7.41 -7.74 -1.16
CA GLU A 5 6.39 -7.80 -0.12
C GLU A 5 6.76 -6.80 0.97
N MET A 6 5.77 -6.05 1.45
CA MET A 6 5.96 -5.05 2.48
C MET A 6 4.85 -5.14 3.51
N ASP A 7 5.27 -5.44 4.74
CA ASP A 7 4.50 -5.24 5.95
C ASP A 7 4.79 -3.84 6.50
N GLY A 8 3.74 -3.10 6.82
CA GLY A 8 3.84 -1.75 7.36
C GLY A 8 3.07 -1.57 8.65
N VAL A 9 3.29 -0.40 9.26
CA VAL A 9 2.54 0.10 10.41
C VAL A 9 2.17 1.54 10.11
N ALA A 10 0.88 1.88 10.22
CA ALA A 10 0.38 3.21 9.90
C ALA A 10 -0.76 3.64 10.82
N THR A 11 -1.11 4.92 10.75
CA THR A 11 -2.26 5.50 11.45
C THR A 11 -3.10 6.26 10.44
N ALA A 12 -4.40 5.97 10.39
CA ALA A 12 -5.34 6.62 9.48
C ALA A 12 -5.72 8.03 9.98
N LYS A 13 -6.42 8.82 9.14
CA LYS A 13 -6.79 10.22 9.46
C LYS A 13 -7.73 10.34 10.68
N ASP A 14 -8.45 9.28 11.02
CA ASP A 14 -9.27 9.14 12.24
C ASP A 14 -8.44 8.90 13.51
N GLY A 15 -7.12 8.74 13.39
CA GLY A 15 -6.23 8.43 14.51
C GLY A 15 -6.17 6.94 14.86
N ILE A 16 -6.86 6.06 14.13
CA ILE A 16 -6.88 4.62 14.39
C ILE A 16 -5.67 3.95 13.69
N PRO A 17 -4.86 3.15 14.40
CA PRO A 17 -3.75 2.41 13.81
C PRO A 17 -4.26 1.26 12.91
N TYR A 18 -3.49 0.94 11.89
CA TYR A 18 -3.71 -0.23 11.04
C TYR A 18 -2.37 -0.74 10.48
N ASP A 19 -2.34 -2.03 10.15
CA ASP A 19 -1.17 -2.71 9.60
C ASP A 19 -1.36 -2.94 8.10
N PRO A 20 -0.87 -2.03 7.24
CA PRO A 20 -1.00 -2.23 5.81
C PRO A 20 -0.07 -3.34 5.30
N PHE A 21 -0.58 -4.09 4.34
CA PHE A 21 0.18 -5.07 3.56
C PHE A 21 0.15 -4.71 2.08
N TYR A 22 1.33 -4.73 1.44
CA TYR A 22 1.50 -4.40 0.03
C TYR A 22 2.38 -5.42 -0.68
N VAL A 23 2.07 -5.65 -1.96
CA VAL A 23 2.98 -6.28 -2.92
C VAL A 23 3.22 -5.32 -4.07
N TRP A 24 4.48 -4.98 -4.31
CA TRP A 24 4.87 -4.13 -5.44
C TRP A 24 5.61 -4.94 -6.47
N VAL A 25 5.18 -4.83 -7.73
CA VAL A 25 5.89 -5.36 -8.89
C VAL A 25 6.54 -4.20 -9.62
N CYS A 26 7.87 -4.10 -9.51
CA CYS A 26 8.65 -2.97 -9.99
C CYS A 26 9.43 -3.31 -11.27
N ARG A 27 9.42 -2.38 -12.22
CA ARG A 27 10.37 -2.34 -13.36
C ARG A 27 11.46 -1.32 -13.07
N PHE A 28 12.69 -1.69 -13.37
CA PHE A 28 13.87 -0.84 -13.17
C PHE A 28 14.57 -0.56 -14.49
N GLU A 29 15.16 0.64 -14.59
CA GLU A 29 16.18 1.01 -15.56
C GLU A 29 17.44 1.41 -14.80
N GLY A 30 18.44 0.52 -14.78
CA GLY A 30 19.57 0.64 -13.86
C GLY A 30 19.10 0.55 -12.41
N GLU A 31 19.39 1.60 -11.63
CA GLU A 31 19.04 1.70 -10.20
C GLU A 31 17.70 2.41 -9.97
N THR A 32 17.06 2.90 -11.03
CA THR A 32 15.83 3.69 -10.95
C THR A 32 14.61 2.82 -11.19
N ILE A 33 13.63 2.86 -10.29
CA ILE A 33 12.29 2.32 -10.55
C ILE A 33 11.58 3.24 -11.54
N VAL A 34 11.10 2.67 -12.64
CA VAL A 34 10.43 3.40 -13.73
C VAL A 34 8.97 3.00 -13.91
N GLU A 35 8.53 1.93 -13.23
CA GLU A 35 7.13 1.49 -13.22
C GLU A 35 6.86 0.65 -11.97
N VAL A 36 5.68 0.81 -11.36
CA VAL A 36 5.22 0.02 -10.23
C VAL A 36 3.77 -0.38 -10.42
N ASN A 37 3.49 -1.68 -10.32
CA ASN A 37 2.13 -2.19 -10.10
C ASN A 37 2.01 -2.55 -8.61
N ALA A 38 1.15 -1.84 -7.88
CA ALA A 38 0.96 -2.02 -6.44
C ALA A 38 -0.35 -2.76 -6.16
N TYR A 39 -0.26 -3.83 -5.39
CA TYR A 39 -1.38 -4.61 -4.88
C TYR A 39 -1.46 -4.41 -3.37
N ILE A 40 -2.64 -4.05 -2.88
CA ILE A 40 -2.86 -3.66 -1.48
C ILE A 40 -3.86 -4.64 -0.87
N GLY A 41 -3.66 -4.98 0.41
CA GLY A 41 -4.65 -5.74 1.18
C GLY A 41 -6.01 -5.03 1.21
N SER A 42 -6.96 -5.55 0.44
CA SER A 42 -8.27 -4.90 0.24
C SER A 42 -9.10 -4.79 1.51
N ALA A 43 -8.92 -5.70 2.48
CA ALA A 43 -9.62 -5.64 3.76
C ALA A 43 -9.31 -4.35 4.53
N ALA A 44 -8.02 -3.98 4.63
CA ALA A 44 -7.59 -2.74 5.28
C ALA A 44 -8.05 -1.50 4.52
N VAL A 45 -8.02 -1.54 3.18
CA VAL A 45 -8.53 -0.44 2.34
C VAL A 45 -10.03 -0.23 2.54
N ASN A 46 -10.81 -1.31 2.52
CA ASN A 46 -12.26 -1.23 2.68
C ASN A 46 -12.63 -0.70 4.07
N ASP A 47 -12.00 -1.22 5.13
CA ASP A 47 -12.20 -0.73 6.50
C ASP A 47 -11.90 0.78 6.62
N ILE A 48 -10.81 1.26 6.01
CA ILE A 48 -10.52 2.70 5.97
C ILE A 48 -11.59 3.48 5.22
N LEU A 49 -12.01 3.02 4.04
CA LEU A 49 -13.03 3.70 3.22
C LEU A 49 -14.42 3.70 3.87
N GLU A 50 -14.74 2.73 4.71
CA GLU A 50 -15.97 2.70 5.49
C GLU A 50 -15.97 3.74 6.63
N ARG A 51 -14.81 3.95 7.27
CA ARG A 51 -14.66 4.92 8.37
C ARG A 51 -14.42 6.34 7.88
N LEU A 52 -13.78 6.48 6.72
CA LEU A 52 -13.31 7.75 6.15
C LEU A 52 -13.79 7.87 4.71
N SER A 53 -14.64 8.86 4.45
CA SER A 53 -14.98 9.23 3.07
C SER A 53 -13.74 9.78 2.35
N PRO A 54 -13.52 9.43 1.06
CA PRO A 54 -12.56 10.12 0.22
C PRO A 54 -12.89 11.62 0.18
N GLU A 55 -11.88 12.47 0.37
CA GLU A 55 -11.99 13.93 0.18
C GLU A 55 -12.07 14.29 -1.31
#